data_AF-A0A534W1B5-F1
#
_entry.id   AF-A0A534W1B5-F1
#
_cell.length_a   1.000
_cell.length_b   1.000
_cell.length_c   1.000
_cell.angle_alpha   90.00
_cell.angle_beta   90.00
_cell.angle_gamma   90.00
#
_symmetry.space_group_name_H-M   'P 1'
#
loop_
_entity.id
_entity.type
_entity.pdbx_description
1 polymer ?
#
loop_
_entity_poly.entity_id
_entity_poly.type
_entity_poly.pdbx_seq_one_letter_code
_entity_poly.pdbx_strand_id
1 'polypeptide(L)' 'MKSDRITVRGGHSNWTYRLDQPPQGSVAVRLTVGTRTWCANAPARTSGNPPSTAANDTVDRFNGQPRTPPPASCPP' A
#
# COMPACT_ATOMS: atom_id res chain seq x y z
N MET A 1 -14.55 -15.70 19.74
CA MET A 1 -13.92 -14.36 19.61
C MET A 1 -12.82 -14.48 18.57
N LYS A 2 -12.81 -13.63 17.54
CA LYS A 2 -11.79 -13.69 16.48
C LYS A 2 -10.74 -12.62 16.79
N SER A 3 -9.76 -13.00 17.61
CA SER A 3 -8.74 -12.11 18.16
C SER A 3 -7.76 -11.63 17.09
N ASP A 4 -7.33 -10.38 17.23
CA ASP A 4 -6.15 -9.75 16.60
C ASP A 4 -6.27 -9.27 15.13
N ARG A 5 -7.38 -8.62 14.76
CA ARG A 5 -7.48 -7.86 13.50
C ARG A 5 -7.46 -6.35 13.73
N ILE A 6 -6.37 -5.70 13.32
CA ILE A 6 -6.32 -4.24 13.16
C ILE A 6 -6.75 -3.91 11.73
N THR A 7 -7.75 -3.03 11.57
CA THR A 7 -8.16 -2.50 10.26
C THR A 7 -7.97 -0.99 10.27
N VAL A 8 -7.05 -0.50 9.44
CA VAL A 8 -6.83 0.92 9.21
C VAL A 8 -7.59 1.32 7.95
N ARG A 9 -8.43 2.37 8.04
CA ARG A 9 -9.11 2.95 6.89
C ARG A 9 -8.67 4.41 6.79
N GLY A 10 -8.09 4.78 5.65
CA GLY A 10 -7.72 6.15 5.30
C GLY A 10 -8.40 6.59 4.01
N GLY A 11 -8.67 7.89 3.87
CA GLY A 11 -9.34 8.51 2.72
C GLY A 11 -10.32 9.62 3.13
N HIS A 12 -10.87 10.34 2.15
CA HIS A 12 -11.81 11.48 2.32
C HIS A 12 -11.18 12.71 3.02
N SER A 13 -11.99 13.69 3.42
CA SER A 13 -11.56 15.04 3.85
C SER A 13 -10.61 15.09 5.05
N ASN A 14 -10.55 14.04 5.87
CA ASN A 14 -9.73 14.00 7.08
C ASN A 14 -8.39 13.27 6.90
N TRP A 15 -8.11 12.75 5.69
CA TRP A 15 -6.83 12.12 5.38
C TRP A 15 -5.94 13.10 4.64
N THR A 16 -4.91 13.61 5.32
CA THR A 16 -4.06 14.70 4.80
C THR A 16 -3.09 14.25 3.70
N TYR A 17 -2.88 12.94 3.54
CA TYR A 17 -1.96 12.40 2.53
C TYR A 17 -2.69 12.08 1.23
N ARG A 18 -2.43 12.87 0.18
CA ARG A 18 -3.01 12.69 -1.16
C ARG A 18 -2.01 12.00 -2.08
N LEU A 19 -2.48 11.03 -2.87
CA LEU A 19 -1.71 10.36 -3.93
C LEU A 19 -1.85 11.10 -5.27
N ASP A 20 -1.86 12.44 -5.27
CA ASP A 20 -2.23 13.24 -6.44
C ASP A 20 -1.09 13.48 -7.45
N GLN A 21 0.14 13.05 -7.13
CA GLN A 21 1.31 13.14 -8.02
C GLN A 21 1.75 11.75 -8.51
N PRO A 22 1.17 11.20 -9.60
CA PRO A 22 1.72 10.02 -10.26
C PRO A 22 3.04 10.35 -10.99
N PRO A 23 3.95 9.38 -11.20
CA PRO A 23 3.89 8.00 -10.71
C PRO A 23 4.39 7.87 -9.26
N GLN A 24 3.70 7.06 -8.47
CA GLN A 24 4.07 6.71 -7.11
C GLN A 24 4.93 5.44 -7.07
N GLY A 25 4.83 4.57 -8.08
CA GLY A 25 5.51 3.28 -8.17
C GLY A 25 4.95 2.23 -7.21
N SER A 26 4.72 2.58 -5.95
CA SER A 26 4.15 1.72 -4.91
C SER A 26 3.53 2.51 -3.77
N VAL A 27 2.56 1.92 -3.07
CA VAL A 27 2.05 2.43 -1.80
C VAL A 27 2.41 1.45 -0.69
N ALA A 28 3.04 1.95 0.37
CA ALA A 28 3.41 1.16 1.54
C ALA A 28 2.68 1.62 2.80
N VAL A 29 2.48 0.69 3.73
CA VAL A 29 1.97 0.97 5.07
C VAL A 29 2.97 0.44 6.08
N ARG A 30 3.34 1.29 7.05
CA ARG A 30 4.08 0.92 8.25
C ARG A 30 3.20 1.14 9.48
N LEU A 31 2.92 0.08 10.21
CA LEU A 31 2.20 0.11 11.48
C LEU A 31 3.18 -0.17 12.61
N THR A 32 3.33 0.77 13.54
CA THR A 32 4.14 0.60 14.76
C THR A 32 3.23 0.57 15.97
N VAL A 33 3.31 -0.48 16.78
CA VAL A 33 2.53 -0.64 18.03
C VAL A 33 3.49 -1.04 19.14
N GLY A 34 3.74 -0.12 20.08
CA GLY A 34 4.80 -0.27 21.07
C GLY A 34 6.15 -0.46 20.40
N THR A 35 6.80 -1.59 20.64
CA THR A 35 8.09 -1.96 20.03
C THR A 35 7.96 -2.79 18.75
N ARG A 36 6.73 -3.15 18.35
CA ARG A 36 6.49 -4.00 17.17
C ARG A 36 6.23 -3.14 15.94
N THR A 37 6.90 -3.46 14.84
CA THR A 37 6.66 -2.83 13.53
C THR A 37 6.20 -3.88 12.53
N TRP A 38 5.15 -3.57 11.78
CA TRP A 38 4.67 -4.35 10.66
C TRP A 38 4.62 -3.47 9.41
N CYS A 39 4.98 -4.05 8.27
CA CYS A 39 4.98 -3.33 7.00
C CYS A 39 4.38 -4.17 5.89
N ALA A 40 3.69 -3.49 4.99
CA ALA A 40 3.26 -4.03 3.71
C ALA A 40 3.60 -3.05 2.60
N ASN A 41 3.89 -3.59 1.42
CA ASN A 41 4.13 -2.81 0.22
C ASN A 41 3.19 -3.31 -0.89
N ALA A 42 2.53 -2.38 -1.57
CA ALA A 42 1.67 -2.65 -2.72
C ALA A 42 2.24 -1.93 -3.95
N PRO A 43 3.00 -2.63 -4.83
CA PRO A 43 3.50 -2.04 -6.05
C PRO A 43 2.38 -1.76 -7.06
N ALA A 44 2.61 -0.82 -7.97
CA ALA A 44 1.74 -0.60 -9.13
C ALA A 44 1.66 -1.90 -9.94
N ARG A 45 0.45 -2.28 -10.33
CA ARG A 45 0.22 -3.51 -11.08
C ARG A 45 0.77 -3.39 -12.50
N THR A 46 1.56 -4.36 -12.95
CA THR A 46 1.97 -4.47 -14.36
C THR A 46 0.81 -5.03 -15.20
N SER A 47 0.55 -4.41 -16.36
CA SER A 47 -0.47 -4.87 -17.31
C SER A 47 -0.15 -4.46 -18.75
N GLY A 48 -0.88 -5.02 -19.71
CA GLY A 48 -0.76 -4.67 -21.14
C GLY A 48 0.25 -5.53 -21.90
N ASN A 49 0.34 -5.27 -23.20
CA ASN A 49 1.35 -5.85 -24.10
C ASN A 49 1.86 -4.75 -25.06
N PRO A 50 3.09 -4.23 -24.87
CA PRO A 50 4.11 -4.68 -23.91
C PRO A 50 3.73 -4.37 -22.44
N PRO A 51 4.25 -5.16 -21.46
CA PRO A 51 3.93 -4.96 -20.04
C PRO A 51 4.42 -3.62 -19.50
N SER A 52 3.55 -2.85 -18.84
CA SER A 52 3.90 -1.60 -18.16
C SER A 52 3.03 -1.33 -16.91
N THR A 53 3.47 -0.42 -16.05
CA THR A 53 2.72 0.03 -14.86
C THR A 53 1.96 1.34 -15.10
N ALA A 54 2.19 2.02 -16.23
CA ALA A 54 1.68 3.38 -16.49
C ALA A 54 0.16 3.52 -16.31
N ALA A 55 -0.61 2.49 -16.66
CA ALA A 55 -2.08 2.50 -16.52
C ALA A 55 -2.59 2.22 -15.09
N ASN A 56 -1.74 1.70 -14.20
CA ASN A 56 -2.13 1.35 -12.82
C ASN A 56 -1.35 2.14 -11.76
N ASP A 57 -0.39 2.97 -12.15
CA ASP A 57 0.38 3.84 -11.25
C ASP A 57 -0.38 5.16 -11.01
N THR A 58 -1.60 5.03 -10.48
CA THR A 58 -2.52 6.14 -10.25
C THR A 58 -3.32 5.90 -8.97
N VAL A 59 -4.02 6.95 -8.50
CA VAL A 59 -4.98 6.87 -7.39
C VAL A 59 -5.97 5.71 -7.59
N ASP A 60 -6.34 5.05 -6.49
CA ASP A 60 -7.29 3.92 -6.41
C ASP A 60 -6.90 2.62 -7.16
N ARG A 61 -5.66 2.53 -7.68
CA ARG A 61 -5.21 1.35 -8.45
C ARG A 61 -4.19 0.46 -7.73
N PHE A 62 -3.70 0.87 -6.56
CA PHE A 62 -2.81 0.06 -5.73
C PHE A 62 -3.62 -0.94 -4.89
N ASN A 63 -3.31 -2.23 -5.01
CA ASN A 63 -3.98 -3.28 -4.24
C ASN A 63 -2.94 -4.26 -3.67
N GLY A 64 -2.82 -4.29 -2.33
CA GLY A 64 -1.98 -5.24 -1.62
C GLY A 64 -2.66 -6.60 -1.49
N GLN A 65 -1.96 -7.68 -1.88
CA GLN A 65 -2.53 -9.02 -1.81
C GLN A 65 -2.53 -9.56 -0.37
N PRO A 66 -3.60 -10.25 0.07
CA PRO A 66 -3.61 -10.92 1.37
C PRO A 66 -2.47 -11.92 1.51
N ARG A 67 -1.92 -12.04 2.73
CA ARG A 67 -0.82 -12.99 3.06
C ARG A 67 0.47 -12.79 2.24
N THR A 68 0.69 -11.60 1.69
CA THR A 68 1.98 -11.22 1.09
C THR A 68 3.06 -11.17 2.17
N PRO A 69 4.25 -11.76 1.95
CA PRO A 69 5.37 -11.62 2.86
C PRO A 69 5.71 -10.13 3.10
N PRO A 70 6.18 -9.77 4.31
CA PRO A 70 6.65 -8.41 4.56
C PRO A 70 7.84 -8.08 3.64
N PRO A 71 7.99 -6.80 3.23
CA PRO A 71 9.15 -6.38 2.46
C PRO A 71 10.44 -6.56 3.28
N ALA A 72 11.56 -6.83 2.60
CA ALA A 72 12.87 -7.04 3.24
C ALA A 72 13.29 -5.86 4.14
N SER A 73 12.89 -4.65 3.75
CA SER A 73 12.98 -3.44 4.54
C SER A 73 11.63 -2.74 4.59
N CYS A 74 11.23 -2.29 5.78
CA CYS A 74 10.06 -1.43 5.94
C CYS A 74 10.28 -0.08 5.22
N PRO A 75 9.49 0.24 4.18
CA PRO A 75 9.57 1.55 3.55
C PRO A 75 9.28 2.67 4.57
N PRO A 76 9.89 3.86 4.39
CA PRO A 76 9.72 5.00 5.30
C PRO A 76 8.28 5.52 5.35
#